data_AF-A0A8J3HDQ2-F1
#
_entry.id   AF-A0A8J3HDQ2-F1
#
_cell.length_a   1.000
_cell.length_b   1.000
_cell.length_c   1.000
_cell.angle_alpha   90.00
_cell.angle_beta   90.00
_cell.angle_gamma   90.00
#
_symmetry.space_group_name_H-M   'P 1'
#
loop_
_entity.id
_entity.type
_entity.pdbx_description
1 polymer ?
#
loop_
_entity_poly.entity_id
_entity_poly.type
_entity_poly.pdbx_seq_one_letter_code
_entity_poly.pdbx_strand_id
1 'polypeptide(L)'
;MTEQRLLLCFSYHEHDWDDELDWAVEAEAELLRRATYGQWEEAPDAAEPDEFDTVEALAQQVEDVLVGEWEMPAAAARLPIDKLRAVIADGGWTFAAGGFSEYEGHHNDTELLVKLVRPQR
;
A
#
# COMPACT_ATOMS: atom_id res chain seq x y z
N MET A 1 20.59 -20.31 9.93
CA MET A 1 19.28 -19.93 10.50
C MET A 1 18.33 -19.76 9.34
N THR A 2 17.21 -20.45 9.34
CA THR A 2 16.18 -20.29 8.32
C THR A 2 15.36 -19.04 8.62
N GLU A 3 15.06 -18.26 7.59
CA GLU A 3 14.32 -17.00 7.70
C GLU A 3 12.87 -17.26 7.26
N GLN A 4 11.90 -16.74 8.01
CA GLN A 4 10.51 -16.66 7.55
C GLN A 4 10.38 -15.43 6.66
N ARG A 5 9.70 -15.62 5.52
CA ARG A 5 9.34 -14.54 4.60
C ARG A 5 7.82 -14.41 4.53
N LEU A 6 7.35 -13.19 4.35
CA LEU A 6 5.95 -12.85 4.16
C LEU A 6 5.88 -11.80 3.05
N LEU A 7 5.09 -12.08 2.02
CA LEU A 7 4.77 -11.13 0.96
C LEU A 7 3.37 -10.59 1.21
N LEU A 8 3.22 -9.28 1.22
CA LEU A 8 1.93 -8.62 1.40
C LEU A 8 1.65 -7.67 0.24
N CYS A 9 0.39 -7.56 -0.14
CA CYS A 9 -0.12 -6.57 -1.07
C CYS A 9 -1.14 -5.67 -0.37
N PHE A 10 -1.13 -4.38 -0.69
CA PHE A 10 -2.22 -3.45 -0.39
C PHE A 10 -2.70 -2.85 -1.70
N SER A 11 -3.98 -2.98 -2.00
CA SER A 11 -4.62 -2.36 -3.16
C SER A 11 -5.53 -1.22 -2.71
N TYR A 12 -5.52 -0.11 -3.45
CA TYR A 12 -6.44 1.01 -3.25
C TYR A 12 -7.83 0.75 -3.86
N HIS A 13 -8.02 -0.36 -4.59
CA HIS A 13 -9.28 -0.82 -5.19
C HIS A 13 -10.05 0.31 -5.88
N GLU A 14 -9.37 1.00 -6.77
CA GLU A 14 -9.86 2.21 -7.43
C GLU A 14 -10.95 1.89 -8.45
N HIS A 15 -11.02 0.63 -8.88
CA HIS A 15 -12.09 0.12 -9.73
C HIS A 15 -13.47 0.05 -9.07
N ASP A 16 -13.53 -0.03 -7.75
CA ASP A 16 -14.80 0.02 -7.03
C ASP A 16 -15.27 1.47 -6.81
N TRP A 17 -14.54 2.45 -7.37
CA TRP A 17 -14.86 3.87 -7.29
C TRP A 17 -15.91 4.20 -8.34
N ASP A 18 -17.17 3.98 -7.96
CA ASP A 18 -18.37 4.33 -8.73
C ASP A 18 -18.22 5.66 -9.48
N ASP A 19 -18.60 5.64 -10.77
CA ASP A 19 -18.68 6.82 -11.65
C ASP A 19 -19.68 7.89 -11.15
N GLU A 20 -20.41 7.62 -10.07
CA GLU A 20 -21.50 8.45 -9.53
C GLU A 20 -21.06 9.49 -8.48
N LEU A 21 -19.77 9.60 -8.14
CA LEU A 21 -19.31 10.63 -7.19
C LEU A 21 -19.35 12.02 -7.83
N ASP A 22 -20.19 12.93 -7.30
CA ASP A 22 -20.19 14.34 -7.67
C ASP A 22 -18.93 15.01 -7.10
N TRP A 23 -17.90 15.12 -7.95
CA TRP A 23 -16.47 15.32 -7.64
C TRP A 23 -16.07 16.58 -6.86
N ALA A 24 -16.99 17.42 -6.38
CA ALA A 24 -16.64 18.77 -5.93
C ALA A 24 -16.36 18.94 -4.41
N VAL A 25 -16.93 18.13 -3.52
CA VAL A 25 -16.75 18.29 -2.05
C VAL A 25 -16.72 16.97 -1.27
N GLU A 26 -17.37 15.92 -1.78
CA GLU A 26 -17.47 14.62 -1.09
C GLU A 26 -16.34 13.64 -1.48
N ALA A 27 -15.57 13.98 -2.53
CA ALA A 27 -14.50 13.14 -3.07
C ALA A 27 -13.36 12.89 -2.06
N GLU A 28 -12.84 13.93 -1.40
CA GLU A 28 -11.72 13.76 -0.43
C GLU A 28 -12.10 12.86 0.75
N ALA A 29 -13.29 13.08 1.33
CA ALA A 29 -13.77 12.30 2.46
C ALA A 29 -14.02 10.84 2.07
N GLU A 30 -14.51 10.62 0.86
CA GLU A 30 -14.78 9.29 0.32
C GLU A 30 -13.49 8.54 -0.04
N LEU A 31 -12.50 9.21 -0.65
CA LEU A 31 -11.17 8.66 -0.91
C LEU A 31 -10.49 8.22 0.39
N LEU A 32 -10.56 9.06 1.43
CA LEU A 32 -10.05 8.72 2.76
C LEU A 32 -10.82 7.54 3.39
N ARG A 33 -12.14 7.53 3.27
CA ARG A 33 -12.99 6.42 3.76
C ARG A 33 -12.61 5.10 3.09
N ARG A 34 -12.34 5.11 1.80
CA ARG A 34 -11.95 3.93 1.01
C ARG A 34 -10.56 3.43 1.36
N ALA A 35 -9.56 4.32 1.43
CA ALA A 35 -8.22 3.98 1.93
C ALA A 35 -8.24 3.39 3.35
N THR A 36 -9.25 3.75 4.16
CA THR A 36 -9.46 3.18 5.49
C THR A 36 -9.89 1.71 5.43
N TYR A 37 -10.65 1.29 4.41
CA TYR A 37 -11.08 -0.12 4.28
C TYR A 37 -9.98 -1.05 3.77
N GLY A 38 -9.10 -0.57 2.88
CA GLY A 38 -8.02 -1.39 2.32
C GLY A 38 -7.19 -2.07 3.42
N GLN A 39 -6.77 -3.30 3.19
CA GLN A 39 -5.96 -4.08 4.14
C GLN A 39 -4.70 -4.60 3.45
N TRP A 40 -3.70 -4.92 4.27
CA TRP A 40 -2.57 -5.72 3.80
C TRP A 40 -3.00 -7.18 3.75
N GLU A 41 -2.93 -7.79 2.58
CA GLU A 41 -3.30 -9.18 2.33
C GLU A 41 -2.07 -10.00 1.96
N GLU A 42 -2.06 -11.28 2.30
CA GLU A 42 -0.97 -12.18 1.89
C GLU A 42 -0.99 -12.41 0.38
N ALA A 43 0.14 -12.17 -0.26
CA ALA A 43 0.31 -12.32 -1.71
C ALA A 43 1.46 -13.30 -2.01
N PRO A 44 1.31 -14.61 -1.68
CA PRO A 44 2.41 -15.57 -1.76
C PRO A 44 2.89 -15.85 -3.19
N ASP A 45 2.02 -15.60 -4.18
CA ASP A 45 2.29 -15.80 -5.61
C ASP A 45 2.71 -14.51 -6.33
N ALA A 46 2.77 -13.38 -5.61
CA ALA A 46 3.21 -12.11 -6.18
C ALA A 46 4.71 -12.11 -6.48
N ALA A 47 5.12 -11.29 -7.46
CA ALA A 47 6.53 -11.03 -7.71
C ALA A 47 7.17 -10.40 -6.47
N GLU A 48 8.40 -10.80 -6.13
CA GLU A 48 9.10 -10.19 -5.00
C GLU A 48 9.46 -8.74 -5.36
N PRO A 49 9.09 -7.75 -4.53
CA PRO A 49 9.47 -6.36 -4.78
C PRO A 49 10.97 -6.15 -4.53
N ASP A 50 11.58 -5.22 -5.26
CA ASP A 50 12.99 -4.87 -5.14
C ASP A 50 13.32 -3.37 -5.31
N GLU A 51 12.29 -2.52 -5.35
CA GLU A 51 12.43 -1.09 -5.67
C GLU A 51 12.88 -0.24 -4.46
N PHE A 52 12.32 -0.52 -3.28
CA PHE A 52 12.56 0.25 -2.07
C PHE A 52 13.12 -0.64 -0.95
N ASP A 53 14.18 -0.18 -0.27
CA ASP A 53 14.85 -0.91 0.80
C ASP A 53 14.39 -0.51 2.21
N THR A 54 13.60 0.55 2.33
CA THR A 54 13.07 1.08 3.59
C THR A 54 11.58 1.43 3.49
N VAL A 55 10.88 1.35 4.62
CA VAL A 55 9.47 1.80 4.72
C VAL A 55 9.36 3.29 4.41
N GLU A 56 10.35 4.08 4.81
CA GLU A 56 10.40 5.53 4.59
C GLU A 56 10.52 5.88 3.11
N ALA A 57 11.35 5.17 2.35
CA ALA A 57 11.46 5.39 0.90
C ALA A 57 10.16 5.03 0.16
N LEU A 58 9.55 3.89 0.53
CA LEU A 58 8.24 3.51 0.00
C LEU A 58 7.17 4.56 0.36
N ALA A 59 7.13 5.01 1.61
CA ALA A 59 6.17 6.01 2.07
C ALA A 59 6.31 7.35 1.33
N GLN A 60 7.54 7.77 1.04
CA GLN A 60 7.80 8.97 0.26
C GLN A 60 7.25 8.81 -1.16
N GLN A 61 7.50 7.68 -1.82
CA GLN A 61 6.96 7.42 -3.16
C GLN A 61 5.41 7.46 -3.17
N VAL A 62 4.78 6.84 -2.17
CA VAL A 62 3.32 6.85 -2.03
C VAL A 62 2.78 8.27 -1.84
N GLU A 63 3.45 9.10 -1.03
CA GLU A 63 3.05 10.50 -0.84
C GLU A 63 3.28 11.32 -2.11
N ASP A 64 4.40 11.14 -2.80
CA ASP A 64 4.74 11.86 -4.04
C ASP A 64 3.71 11.60 -5.14
N VAL A 65 3.31 10.34 -5.35
CA VAL A 65 2.32 9.98 -6.37
C VAL A 65 0.91 10.37 -5.93
N LEU A 66 0.44 9.83 -4.80
CA LEU A 66 -0.97 9.97 -4.45
C LEU A 66 -1.33 11.40 -4.07
N VAL A 67 -0.45 12.13 -3.38
CA VAL A 67 -0.71 13.51 -2.98
C VAL A 67 -0.23 14.49 -4.05
N GLY A 68 0.97 14.27 -4.58
CA GLY A 68 1.60 15.21 -5.51
C GLY A 68 1.01 15.15 -6.91
N GLU A 69 0.71 13.95 -7.42
CA GLU A 69 0.21 13.78 -8.78
C GLU A 69 -1.31 13.61 -8.82
N TRP A 70 -1.88 12.89 -7.87
CA TRP A 70 -3.30 12.52 -7.89
C TRP A 70 -4.16 13.38 -6.98
N GLU A 71 -3.54 14.34 -6.28
CA GLU A 71 -4.20 15.30 -5.38
C GLU A 71 -5.05 14.61 -4.29
N MET A 72 -4.75 13.36 -3.95
CA MET A 72 -5.41 12.65 -2.86
C MET A 72 -5.03 13.27 -1.50
N PRO A 73 -5.92 13.18 -0.50
CA PRO A 73 -5.57 13.61 0.85
C PRO A 73 -4.33 12.87 1.37
N ALA A 74 -3.36 13.60 1.94
CA ALA A 74 -2.15 13.01 2.52
C ALA A 74 -2.45 11.94 3.59
N ALA A 75 -3.59 12.03 4.27
CA ALA A 75 -4.04 11.00 5.18
C ALA A 75 -4.30 9.66 4.47
N ALA A 76 -4.84 9.66 3.25
CA ALA A 76 -5.10 8.45 2.47
C ALA A 76 -3.79 7.75 2.08
N ALA A 77 -2.77 8.51 1.67
CA ALA A 77 -1.42 8.00 1.38
C ALA A 77 -0.72 7.39 2.60
N ARG A 78 -0.94 7.95 3.80
CA ARG A 78 -0.30 7.51 5.04
C ARG A 78 -0.92 6.25 5.65
N LEU A 79 -2.23 6.05 5.48
CA LEU A 79 -2.97 4.94 6.08
C LEU A 79 -2.35 3.55 5.82
N PRO A 80 -2.02 3.15 4.57
CA PRO A 80 -1.40 1.84 4.34
C PRO A 80 -0.02 1.71 4.98
N ILE A 81 0.76 2.79 5.02
CA ILE A 81 2.09 2.80 5.65
C ILE A 81 1.96 2.62 7.16
N ASP A 82 1.00 3.28 7.80
CA ASP A 82 0.75 3.14 9.23
C ASP A 82 0.26 1.72 9.58
N LYS A 83 -0.62 1.15 8.74
CA LYS A 83 -1.04 -0.26 8.87
C LYS A 83 0.13 -1.22 8.70
N LEU A 84 1.02 -0.98 7.73
CA LEU A 84 2.22 -1.79 7.51
C LEU A 84 3.13 -1.78 8.74
N ARG A 85 3.36 -0.59 9.32
CA ARG A 85 4.16 -0.44 10.55
C ARG A 85 3.56 -1.23 11.71
N ALA A 86 2.23 -1.27 11.83
CA ALA A 86 1.55 -2.10 12.82
C ALA A 86 1.78 -3.60 12.58
N VAL A 87 1.64 -4.08 11.33
CA VAL A 87 1.93 -5.48 10.97
C VAL A 87 3.37 -5.87 11.34
N ILE A 88 4.32 -4.98 11.04
CA ILE A 88 5.74 -5.17 11.35
C ILE A 88 5.94 -5.30 12.86
N ALA A 89 5.40 -4.35 13.63
CA ALA A 89 5.56 -4.31 15.08
C ALA A 89 4.90 -5.52 15.78
N ASP A 90 3.67 -5.86 15.41
CA ASP A 90 2.89 -6.93 16.04
C ASP A 90 3.45 -8.33 15.72
N GLY A 91 3.93 -8.52 14.48
CA GLY A 91 4.48 -9.79 14.04
C GLY A 91 5.97 -9.98 14.32
N GLY A 92 6.66 -8.95 14.84
CA GLY A 92 8.11 -8.95 15.01
C GLY A 92 8.85 -9.17 13.68
N TRP A 93 8.31 -8.57 12.61
CA TRP A 93 8.89 -8.62 11.28
C TRP A 93 9.90 -7.48 11.09
N THR A 94 10.70 -7.60 10.04
CA THR A 94 11.57 -6.56 9.52
C THR A 94 11.20 -6.34 8.06
N PHE A 95 11.12 -5.07 7.65
CA PHE A 95 10.97 -4.72 6.24
C PHE A 95 12.23 -5.09 5.46
N ALA A 96 12.07 -5.84 4.36
CA ALA A 96 13.18 -6.26 3.51
C ALA A 96 13.17 -5.58 2.15
N ALA A 97 11.99 -5.40 1.55
CA ALA A 97 11.84 -4.69 0.29
C ALA A 97 10.39 -4.21 0.11
N GLY A 98 10.20 -3.17 -0.69
CA GLY A 98 8.89 -2.67 -1.12
C GLY A 98 8.88 -2.32 -2.59
N GLY A 99 7.69 -2.26 -3.16
CA GLY A 99 7.42 -1.89 -4.54
C GLY A 99 6.13 -1.09 -4.60
N PHE A 100 6.10 -0.16 -5.55
CA PHE A 100 4.94 0.68 -5.84
C PHE A 100 4.61 0.53 -7.32
N SER A 101 3.45 -0.04 -7.63
CA SER A 101 3.04 -0.24 -9.02
C SER A 101 1.70 0.41 -9.31
N GLU A 102 1.72 1.30 -10.28
CA GLU A 102 0.53 1.80 -10.98
C GLU A 102 0.25 0.83 -12.14
N TYR A 103 -0.75 -0.03 -12.04
CA TYR A 103 -1.11 -0.90 -13.17
C TYR A 103 -1.97 -0.13 -14.18
N GLU A 104 -1.38 0.31 -15.29
CA GLU A 104 -2.10 0.80 -16.48
C GLU A 104 -2.83 -0.37 -17.18
N GLY A 105 -4.16 -0.39 -17.14
CA GLY A 105 -5.01 -1.37 -17.83
C GLY A 105 -6.45 -1.34 -17.34
N HIS A 106 -7.34 -2.17 -17.90
CA HIS A 106 -8.79 -2.18 -17.58
C HIS A 106 -9.16 -2.45 -16.09
N HIS A 107 -8.16 -2.57 -15.22
CA HIS A 107 -8.26 -2.80 -13.77
C HIS A 107 -7.24 -1.93 -12.96
N ASN A 108 -6.94 -0.66 -13.36
CA ASN A 108 -6.51 0.57 -12.60
C ASN A 108 -6.37 0.54 -11.04
N ASP A 109 -5.94 -0.53 -10.41
CA ASP A 109 -5.70 -0.55 -8.98
C ASP A 109 -4.23 -0.15 -8.73
N THR A 110 -4.03 0.87 -7.91
CA THR A 110 -2.72 1.19 -7.34
C THR A 110 -2.38 0.18 -6.27
N GLU A 111 -1.21 -0.45 -6.38
CA GLU A 111 -0.78 -1.50 -5.47
C GLU A 111 0.56 -1.20 -4.81
N LEU A 112 0.64 -1.60 -3.54
CA LEU A 112 1.86 -1.63 -2.76
C LEU A 112 2.21 -3.08 -2.50
N LEU A 113 3.40 -3.52 -2.88
CA LEU A 113 3.91 -4.84 -2.53
C LEU A 113 5.04 -4.69 -1.53
N VAL A 114 5.05 -5.53 -0.50
CA VAL A 114 6.13 -5.54 0.49
C VAL A 114 6.56 -6.95 0.83
N LYS A 115 7.86 -7.07 1.05
CA LYS A 115 8.51 -8.27 1.58
C LYS A 115 8.96 -8.01 3.00
N LEU A 116 8.47 -8.84 3.91
CA LEU A 116 8.84 -8.86 5.31
C LEU A 116 9.60 -10.13 5.65
N VAL A 117 10.59 -10.02 6.53
CA VAL A 117 11.41 -11.13 6.99
C VAL A 117 11.51 -11.18 8.51
N ARG A 118 11.63 -12.38 9.08
CA ARG A 118 11.97 -12.56 10.50
C ARG A 118 12.71 -13.87 10.76
N PRO A 119 13.49 -13.97 11.84
CA PRO A 119 14.14 -15.23 12.21
C PRO A 119 13.13 -16.34 12.50
N GLN A 120 13.35 -17.57 12.00
CA GLN A 120 12.63 -18.73 12.54
C GLN A 120 13.09 -18.98 13.99
N ARG A 121 12.11 -19.09 14.89
CA ARG A 121 12.33 -19.51 16.27
C ARG A 121 12.61 -21.01 16.36
#